data_AF-A0A4R3SUT3-F1
#
_entry.id   AF-A0A4R3SUT3-F1
#
_cell.length_a   1.000
_cell.length_b   1.000
_cell.length_c   1.000
_cell.angle_alpha   90.00
_cell.angle_beta   90.00
_cell.angle_gamma   90.00
#
_symmetry.space_group_name_H-M   'P 1'
#
loop_
_entity.id
_entity.type
_entity.pdbx_description
1 polymer ?
#
loop_
_entity_poly.entity_id
_entity_poly.type
_entity_poly.pdbx_seq_one_letter_code
_entity_poly.pdbx_strand_id
1 'polypeptide(L)'
;MVYHDASLLDHMMDGVYATIAERHQTSMQSVERVIRAAIEITWLRGNTEEIMRIFHNTIDGRKARPTNKEFIALLVDYLNIKHM
;
A
#
# COMPACT_ATOMS: atom_id res chain seq x y z
N MET A 1 -5.65 -2.51 9.61
CA MET A 1 -4.96 -1.55 10.50
C MET A 1 -5.17 -0.14 9.98
N VAL A 2 -4.47 0.29 8.93
CA VAL A 2 -4.58 1.65 8.40
C VAL A 2 -6.00 2.04 7.97
N TYR A 3 -6.79 1.10 7.43
CA TYR A 3 -8.20 1.35 7.10
C TYR A 3 -9.06 1.78 8.30
N HIS A 4 -8.73 1.34 9.52
CA HIS A 4 -9.46 1.70 10.73
C HIS A 4 -8.88 2.95 11.42
N ASP A 5 -7.61 3.27 11.15
CA ASP A 5 -6.92 4.42 11.70
C ASP A 5 -5.94 4.96 10.67
N ALA A 6 -6.35 6.03 9.98
CA ALA A 6 -5.57 6.65 8.92
C ALA A 6 -4.29 7.34 9.43
N SER A 7 -4.22 7.70 10.72
CA SER A 7 -3.03 8.34 11.29
C SER A 7 -1.78 7.45 11.21
N LEU A 8 -1.98 6.14 11.11
CA LEU A 8 -0.90 5.16 10.92
C LEU A 8 -0.13 5.31 9.60
N LEU A 9 -0.67 6.06 8.61
CA LEU A 9 0.08 6.40 7.40
C LEU A 9 1.30 7.30 7.70
N ASP A 10 1.27 8.07 8.78
CA ASP A 10 2.41 8.90 9.20
C ASP A 10 3.41 8.10 10.05
N HIS A 11 2.99 6.95 10.56
CA HIS A 11 3.78 6.04 11.39
C HIS A 11 3.96 4.67 10.71
N MET A 12 4.38 4.68 9.45
CA MET A 12 4.56 3.44 8.69
C MET A 12 5.64 2.53 9.26
N MET A 13 6.79 3.07 9.65
CA MET A 13 7.93 2.30 10.14
C MET A 13 7.70 1.79 11.57
N ASP A 14 7.43 2.70 12.49
CA ASP A 14 7.29 2.50 13.93
C ASP A 14 5.90 2.03 14.37
N GLY A 15 4.87 2.23 13.53
CA GLY A 15 3.51 1.73 13.77
C GLY A 15 3.21 0.48 12.96
N VAL A 16 2.98 0.64 11.65
CA VAL A 16 2.47 -0.45 10.79
C VAL A 16 3.49 -1.58 10.64
N TYR A 17 4.71 -1.26 10.20
CA TYR A 17 5.74 -2.27 9.96
C TYR A 17 6.24 -2.88 11.26
N ALA A 18 6.41 -2.10 12.34
CA ALA A 18 6.77 -2.60 13.66
C ALA A 18 5.77 -3.64 14.17
N THR A 19 4.47 -3.32 14.12
CA THR A 19 3.41 -4.22 14.59
C THR A 19 3.37 -5.53 13.79
N ILE A 20 3.51 -5.46 12.46
CA ILE A 20 3.55 -6.66 11.60
C ILE A 20 4.83 -7.46 11.88
N ALA A 21 5.97 -6.78 12.02
CA ALA A 21 7.25 -7.41 12.27
C ALA A 21 7.26 -8.19 13.60
N GLU A 22 6.74 -7.60 14.66
CA GLU A 22 6.60 -8.24 15.98
C GLU A 22 5.69 -9.48 15.89
N ARG A 23 4.51 -9.34 15.27
CA ARG A 23 3.55 -10.44 15.11
C ARG A 23 4.12 -11.63 14.35
N HIS A 24 4.97 -11.38 13.36
CA HIS A 24 5.52 -12.41 12.48
C HIS A 24 6.99 -12.76 12.78
N GLN A 25 7.51 -12.32 13.93
CA GLN A 25 8.90 -12.58 14.35
C GLN A 25 9.91 -12.25 13.24
N THR A 26 9.73 -11.11 12.58
CA THR A 26 10.59 -10.63 11.49
C THR A 26 11.05 -9.19 11.75
N SER A 27 11.75 -8.58 10.79
CA SER A 27 12.20 -7.18 10.90
C SER A 27 11.29 -6.20 10.16
N MET A 28 11.22 -4.95 10.62
CA MET A 28 10.48 -3.88 9.94
C MET A 28 10.95 -3.70 8.49
N GLN A 29 12.26 -3.83 8.25
CA GLN A 29 12.86 -3.72 6.92
C GLN A 29 12.46 -4.89 6.01
N SER A 30 12.27 -6.08 6.57
CA SER A 30 11.73 -7.23 5.82
C SER A 30 10.29 -6.98 5.40
N VAL A 31 9.45 -6.44 6.29
CA VAL A 31 8.05 -6.11 5.99
C VAL A 31 7.98 -5.06 4.87
N GLU A 32 8.71 -3.95 5.01
CA GLU A 32 8.80 -2.91 3.97
C GLU A 32 9.19 -3.50 2.61
N ARG A 33 10.27 -4.29 2.60
CA ARG A 33 10.83 -4.86 1.37
C ARG A 33 9.85 -5.79 0.68
N VAL A 34 9.17 -6.66 1.44
CA VAL A 34 8.19 -7.60 0.89
C VAL A 34 7.00 -6.85 0.30
N ILE A 35 6.48 -5.82 0.99
CA ILE A 35 5.39 -4.98 0.46
C ILE A 35 5.82 -4.28 -0.82
N ARG A 36 7.01 -3.66 -0.83
CA ARG A 36 7.55 -2.98 -2.02
C ARG A 36 7.72 -3.93 -3.20
N ALA A 37 8.26 -5.13 -2.95
CA ALA A 37 8.43 -6.15 -3.97
C ALA A 37 7.07 -6.61 -4.53
N ALA A 38 6.06 -6.78 -3.67
CA ALA A 38 4.71 -7.12 -4.11
C ALA A 38 4.11 -6.02 -5.01
N ILE A 39 4.21 -4.76 -4.60
CA ILE A 39 3.76 -3.61 -5.41
C ILE A 39 4.49 -3.58 -6.74
N GLU A 40 5.81 -3.77 -6.74
CA GLU A 40 6.62 -3.79 -7.96
C GLU A 40 6.21 -4.91 -8.92
N ILE A 41 5.99 -6.12 -8.41
CA ILE A 41 5.51 -7.25 -9.22
C ILE A 41 4.13 -6.94 -9.81
N THR A 42 3.20 -6.41 -9.00
CA THR A 42 1.87 -6.00 -9.46
C THR A 42 1.96 -4.89 -10.51
N TRP A 43 2.86 -3.93 -10.35
CA TRP A 43 3.02 -2.82 -11.29
C TRP A 43 3.62 -3.26 -12.64
N LEU A 44 4.55 -4.22 -12.61
CA LEU A 44 5.23 -4.72 -13.80
C LEU A 44 4.43 -5.79 -14.56
N ARG A 45 3.62 -6.57 -13.85
CA ARG A 45 2.95 -7.77 -14.42
C ARG A 45 1.44 -7.76 -14.30
N GLY A 46 0.86 -6.87 -13.51
CA GLY A 46 -0.58 -6.79 -13.29
C GLY A 46 -1.30 -6.18 -14.49
N ASN A 47 -2.62 -6.39 -14.53
CA ASN A 47 -3.46 -5.72 -15.53
C ASN A 47 -3.55 -4.23 -15.19
N THR A 48 -2.91 -3.41 -16.01
CA THR A 48 -2.85 -1.95 -15.84
C THR A 48 -4.24 -1.31 -15.80
N GLU A 49 -5.20 -1.79 -16.60
CA GLU A 49 -6.57 -1.26 -16.61
C GLU A 49 -7.26 -1.51 -15.26
N GLU A 50 -7.07 -2.70 -14.69
CA GLU A 50 -7.66 -3.07 -13.40
C GLU A 50 -7.03 -2.27 -12.25
N ILE A 51 -5.72 -2.05 -12.30
CA ILE A 51 -4.99 -1.20 -11.35
C ILE A 51 -5.51 0.23 -11.42
N MET A 52 -5.63 0.80 -12.62
CA MET A 52 -6.17 2.15 -12.83
C MET A 52 -7.62 2.27 -12.33
N ARG A 53 -8.43 1.23 -12.53
CA ARG A 53 -9.82 1.16 -12.06
C ARG A 53 -9.90 1.19 -10.54
N ILE A 54 -9.07 0.40 -9.85
CA ILE A 54 -9.03 0.36 -8.37
C ILE A 54 -8.61 1.72 -7.82
N PHE A 55 -7.66 2.39 -8.47
CA PHE A 55 -7.14 3.68 -8.01
C PHE A 55 -7.81 4.89 -8.69
N HIS A 56 -9.02 4.75 -9.24
CA HIS A 56 -9.84 5.83 -9.81
C HIS A 56 -9.09 6.76 -10.79
N ASN A 57 -8.15 6.23 -11.59
CA ASN A 57 -7.27 7.01 -12.47
C ASN A 57 -6.48 8.13 -11.76
N THR A 58 -6.37 8.13 -10.42
CA THR A 58 -5.54 9.12 -9.69
C THR A 58 -4.05 8.83 -9.86
N ILE A 59 -3.71 7.62 -10.29
CA ILE A 59 -2.38 7.25 -10.72
C ILE A 59 -2.24 7.54 -12.21
N ASP A 60 -1.43 8.54 -12.53
CA ASP A 60 -1.03 8.82 -13.91
C ASP A 60 -0.22 7.63 -14.43
N GLY A 61 -0.66 7.01 -15.53
CA GLY A 61 0.06 5.91 -16.18
C GLY A 61 1.47 6.27 -16.66
N ARG A 62 1.82 7.56 -16.68
CA ARG A 62 3.17 8.09 -16.95
C ARG A 62 3.97 8.36 -15.68
N LYS A 63 3.35 8.36 -14.49
CA LYS A 63 4.04 8.55 -13.21
C LYS A 63 4.78 7.28 -12.79
N ALA A 64 5.85 7.50 -12.03
CA ALA A 64 6.60 6.45 -11.37
C ALA A 64 5.70 5.59 -10.47
N ARG A 65 6.09 4.31 -10.31
CA ARG A 65 5.47 3.34 -9.39
C ARG A 65 5.22 3.97 -8.00
N PRO A 66 4.03 3.79 -7.39
CA PRO A 66 3.76 4.33 -6.07
C PRO A 66 4.70 3.72 -5.01
N THR A 67 5.02 4.52 -3.99
CA THR A 67 5.66 4.04 -2.77
C THR A 67 4.69 3.19 -1.94
N ASN A 68 5.21 2.43 -0.97
CA ASN A 68 4.35 1.63 -0.09
C ASN A 68 3.29 2.47 0.63
N LYS A 69 3.66 3.68 1.11
CA LYS A 69 2.74 4.59 1.80
C LYS A 69 1.63 5.05 0.86
N GLU A 70 1.97 5.53 -0.33
CA GLU A 70 0.99 5.97 -1.33
C GLU A 70 0.05 4.83 -1.74
N PHE A 71 0.60 3.65 -2.01
CA PHE A 71 -0.19 2.49 -2.41
C PHE A 71 -1.21 2.08 -1.33
N ILE A 72 -0.79 2.06 -0.06
CA ILE A 72 -1.68 1.74 1.06
C ILE A 72 -2.74 2.84 1.24
N ALA A 73 -2.38 4.12 1.11
CA ALA A 73 -3.34 5.21 1.19
C ALA A 73 -4.42 5.09 0.11
N LEU A 74 -4.01 4.84 -1.14
CA LEU A 74 -4.93 4.67 -2.26
C LEU A 74 -5.87 3.45 -2.08
N LEU A 75 -5.38 2.36 -1.49
CA LEU A 75 -6.22 1.21 -1.13
C LEU A 75 -7.24 1.56 -0.04
N VAL A 76 -6.85 2.33 0.97
CA VAL A 76 -7.76 2.78 2.03
C VAL A 76 -8.85 3.68 1.44
N ASP A 77 -8.49 4.62 0.56
CA ASP A 77 -9.45 5.50 -0.13
C ASP A 77 -10.44 4.69 -0.98
N TYR A 78 -9.94 3.72 -1.75
CA TYR A 78 -10.79 2.81 -2.54
C TYR A 78 -11.78 2.03 -1.66
N LEU A 79 -11.32 1.48 -0.54
CA LEU A 79 -12.18 0.75 0.39
C LEU A 79 -13.23 1.66 1.02
N ASN A 80 -12.85 2.87 1.42
CA ASN A 80 -13.79 3.85 1.98
C ASN A 80 -14.92 4.15 0.99
N ILE A 81 -14.61 4.41 -0.28
CA ILE A 81 -15.62 4.68 -1.31
C ILE A 81 -16.53 3.45 -1.54
N LYS A 82 -15.96 2.24 -1.54
CA LYS A 82 -16.72 1.00 -1.78
C LYS A 82 -17.66 0.62 -0.62
N HIS A 83 -17.33 1.03 0.60
CA HIS A 83 -18.10 0.72 1.82
C HIS A 83 -19.05 1.84 2.26
N MET A 84 -19.15 2.93 1.48
CA MET A 84 -20.25 3.89 1.57
C MET A 84 -21.53 3.32 0.96
#